data_AF-A0A930PCR2-F1
#
_entry.id   AF-A0A930PCR2-F1
#
_cell.length_a   1.000
_cell.length_b   1.000
_cell.length_c   1.000
_cell.angle_alpha   90.00
_cell.angle_beta   90.00
_cell.angle_gamma   90.00
#
_symmetry.space_group_name_H-M   'P 1'
#
loop_
_entity.id
_entity.type
_entity.pdbx_description
1 polymer ?
#
loop_
_entity_poly.entity_id
_entity_poly.type
_entity_poly.pdbx_seq_one_letter_code
_entity_poly.pdbx_strand_id
1 'polypeptide(L)'
;MKTIKSKALIASLDSGLYGAKNFGESLALIFNENVKFDKFLIRKQVESIQSFSNKYVHQRSCQPYKVFPTSKEYDLKPYLKEMPGSEKTNLFNILAKRRSGRAYSPYSISLNELALLCHYSYGISGEDFNKESEATLRFRTVPSAGALYPLELYVYLNTSVLPKGIYHYSPNKSVLEFIKEEDYMEYLRENLVAEPFVDLQHCSCVFFITSFFERVLIKYGDRGYRFILQEVGFLTQNISLLAEFLELGSCVLGSYVDDNINQILSADGTFETVQNVIVIGKNKEVQDDNVTSK
;
A
#
# COMPACT_ATOMS: atom_id res chain seq x y z
N MET A 1 7.78 -29.38 -5.02
CA MET A 1 6.83 -28.61 -4.18
C MET A 1 6.61 -29.39 -2.89
N LYS A 2 6.75 -28.75 -1.71
CA LYS A 2 6.41 -29.35 -0.41
C LYS A 2 4.90 -29.52 -0.30
N THR A 3 4.43 -30.66 0.20
CA THR A 3 3.01 -30.92 0.49
C THR A 3 2.64 -30.47 1.90
N ILE A 4 1.35 -30.20 2.14
CA ILE A 4 0.85 -29.80 3.46
C ILE A 4 1.07 -30.95 4.45
N LYS A 5 1.90 -30.74 5.45
CA LYS A 5 2.09 -31.69 6.56
C LYS A 5 0.94 -31.53 7.55
N SER A 6 0.07 -32.54 7.65
CA SER A 6 -0.90 -32.65 8.73
C SER A 6 -0.17 -32.67 10.08
N LYS A 7 -0.57 -31.80 11.02
CA LYS A 7 0.02 -31.77 12.36
C LYS A 7 -1.00 -32.17 13.41
N ALA A 8 -0.82 -33.36 13.97
CA ALA A 8 -1.50 -33.84 15.18
C ALA A 8 -1.42 -32.81 16.33
N LEU A 9 -0.36 -31.98 16.37
CA LEU A 9 -0.16 -30.93 17.37
C LEU A 9 -1.25 -29.85 17.37
N ILE A 10 -1.74 -29.40 16.20
CA ILE A 10 -2.81 -28.38 16.18
C ILE A 10 -4.12 -28.98 16.67
N ALA A 11 -4.44 -30.20 16.25
CA ALA A 11 -5.64 -30.91 16.72
C ALA A 11 -5.65 -31.15 18.25
N SER A 12 -4.47 -31.20 18.89
CA SER A 12 -4.37 -31.30 20.36
C SER A 12 -4.44 -29.96 21.09
N LEU A 13 -4.27 -28.84 20.40
CA LEU A 13 -4.19 -27.49 20.99
C LEU A 13 -5.40 -26.61 20.66
N ASP A 14 -6.11 -26.91 19.57
CA ASP A 14 -7.25 -26.14 19.08
C ASP A 14 -8.49 -27.04 19.06
N SER A 15 -9.41 -26.79 19.99
CA SER A 15 -10.73 -27.43 20.07
C SER A 15 -11.80 -26.73 19.21
N GLY A 16 -11.40 -25.73 18.42
CA GLY A 16 -12.26 -25.02 17.49
C GLY A 16 -12.66 -25.84 16.26
N LEU A 17 -13.39 -25.19 15.34
CA LEU A 17 -13.95 -25.84 14.13
C LEU A 17 -12.89 -26.16 13.05
N TYR A 18 -11.62 -25.84 13.30
CA TYR A 18 -10.54 -25.77 12.31
C TYR A 18 -9.79 -27.11 12.20
N GLY A 19 -10.31 -28.03 11.38
CA GLY A 19 -9.68 -29.31 11.07
C GLY A 19 -8.85 -29.28 9.78
N ALA A 20 -7.65 -29.88 9.79
CA ALA A 20 -6.77 -29.99 8.62
C ALA A 20 -7.41 -30.71 7.41
N LYS A 21 -8.48 -31.50 7.62
CA LYS A 21 -9.23 -32.18 6.55
C LYS A 21 -9.90 -31.22 5.57
N ASN A 22 -10.20 -29.99 5.98
CA ASN A 22 -10.94 -29.03 5.16
C ASN A 22 -10.03 -28.17 4.24
N PHE A 23 -8.70 -28.28 4.37
CA PHE A 23 -7.75 -27.36 3.72
C PHE A 23 -6.61 -28.07 3.00
N GLY A 24 -6.74 -29.37 2.69
CA GLY A 24 -5.69 -30.19 2.06
C GLY A 24 -5.20 -29.69 0.70
N GLU A 25 -6.00 -28.88 0.00
CA GLU A 25 -5.69 -28.29 -1.31
C GLU A 25 -5.58 -26.75 -1.25
N SER A 26 -5.54 -26.15 -0.06
CA SER A 26 -5.46 -24.70 0.08
C SER A 26 -4.15 -24.16 -0.50
N LEU A 27 -4.24 -23.34 -1.54
CA LEU A 27 -3.09 -22.64 -2.14
C LEU A 27 -2.33 -21.80 -1.11
N ALA A 28 -3.04 -21.19 -0.16
CA ALA A 28 -2.42 -20.40 0.90
C ALA A 28 -1.53 -21.27 1.82
N LEU A 29 -1.99 -22.48 2.16
CA LEU A 29 -1.20 -23.40 2.97
C LEU A 29 -0.04 -24.02 2.18
N ILE A 30 -0.26 -24.35 0.91
CA ILE A 30 0.78 -24.82 -0.01
C ILE A 30 1.87 -23.74 -0.13
N PHE A 31 1.50 -22.50 -0.44
CA PHE A 31 2.42 -21.36 -0.50
C PHE A 31 3.19 -21.20 0.81
N ASN A 32 2.49 -21.13 1.94
CA ASN A 32 3.11 -20.96 3.26
C ASN A 32 4.12 -22.07 3.57
N GLU A 33 3.83 -23.32 3.23
CA GLU A 33 4.79 -24.42 3.42
C GLU A 33 6.00 -24.31 2.50
N ASN A 34 5.80 -23.90 1.25
CA ASN A 34 6.86 -23.80 0.25
C ASN A 34 7.81 -22.60 0.46
N VAL A 35 7.34 -21.53 1.10
CA VAL A 35 8.20 -20.37 1.42
C VAL A 35 8.91 -20.47 2.77
N LYS A 36 8.69 -21.53 3.56
CA LYS A 36 9.42 -21.75 4.82
C LYS A 36 10.87 -22.12 4.56
N PHE A 37 11.74 -21.52 5.36
CA PHE A 37 13.14 -21.89 5.39
C PHE A 37 13.36 -23.24 6.07
N ASP A 38 14.31 -23.97 5.50
CA ASP A 38 15.08 -25.01 6.18
C ASP A 38 16.57 -24.71 5.95
N LYS A 39 17.45 -25.45 6.65
CA LYS A 39 18.91 -25.21 6.57
C LYS A 39 19.45 -25.27 5.13
N PHE A 40 18.82 -26.03 4.24
CA PHE A 40 19.23 -26.16 2.85
C PHE A 40 18.74 -24.97 2.01
N LEU A 41 17.47 -24.61 2.10
CA LEU A 41 16.89 -23.48 1.38
C LEU A 41 17.54 -22.14 1.74
N ILE A 42 17.94 -21.96 3.01
CA ILE A 42 18.69 -20.76 3.42
C ILE A 42 19.99 -20.66 2.63
N ARG A 43 20.76 -21.74 2.49
CA ARG A 43 22.03 -21.73 1.74
C ARG A 43 21.82 -21.35 0.28
N LYS A 44 20.79 -21.93 -0.37
CA LYS A 44 20.45 -21.57 -1.76
C LYS A 44 20.04 -20.09 -1.89
N GLN A 45 19.33 -19.55 -0.91
CA GLN A 45 18.93 -18.14 -0.92
C GLN A 45 20.13 -17.21 -0.70
N VAL A 46 21.13 -17.62 0.10
CA VAL A 46 22.35 -16.81 0.33
C VAL A 46 23.06 -16.50 -0.98
N GLU A 47 23.18 -17.45 -1.91
CA GLU A 47 23.80 -17.22 -3.22
C GLU A 47 23.05 -16.12 -4.01
N SER A 48 21.73 -16.17 -4.03
CA SER A 48 20.89 -15.15 -4.67
C SER A 48 21.01 -13.78 -4.01
N ILE A 49 21.20 -13.74 -2.69
CA ILE A 49 21.38 -12.49 -1.94
C ILE A 49 22.79 -11.92 -2.20
N GLN A 50 23.81 -12.76 -2.28
CA GLN A 50 25.19 -12.36 -2.55
C GLN A 50 25.36 -11.75 -3.95
N SER A 51 24.54 -12.13 -4.93
CA SER A 51 24.58 -11.51 -6.26
C SER A 51 24.29 -10.00 -6.21
N PHE A 52 23.55 -9.52 -5.20
CA PHE A 52 23.28 -8.10 -5.00
C PHE A 52 24.47 -7.31 -4.47
N SER A 53 25.58 -7.97 -4.11
CA SER A 53 26.86 -7.32 -3.85
C SER A 53 27.61 -6.97 -5.14
N ASN A 54 27.17 -7.47 -6.31
CA ASN A 54 27.73 -7.06 -7.58
C ASN A 54 27.43 -5.57 -7.86
N LYS A 55 28.46 -4.81 -8.26
CA LYS A 55 28.39 -3.36 -8.54
C LYS A 55 27.18 -2.97 -9.40
N TYR A 56 26.99 -3.65 -10.52
CA TYR A 56 25.96 -3.31 -11.50
C TYR A 56 24.55 -3.70 -11.04
N VAL A 57 24.44 -4.84 -10.35
CA VAL A 57 23.17 -5.28 -9.75
C VAL A 57 22.75 -4.30 -8.66
N HIS A 58 23.68 -3.92 -7.79
CA HIS A 58 23.42 -2.93 -6.74
C HIS A 58 22.98 -1.59 -7.33
N GLN A 59 23.70 -1.06 -8.32
CA GLN A 59 23.37 0.20 -8.98
C GLN A 59 21.96 0.18 -9.59
N ARG A 60 21.58 -0.91 -10.27
CA ARG A 60 20.24 -1.07 -10.85
C ARG A 60 19.16 -1.20 -9.76
N SER A 61 19.45 -1.90 -8.67
CA SER A 61 18.51 -2.07 -7.56
C SER A 61 18.17 -0.76 -6.83
N CYS A 62 19.04 0.25 -6.91
CA CYS A 62 18.81 1.58 -6.33
C CYS A 62 17.87 2.48 -7.16
N GLN A 63 17.32 1.98 -8.28
CA GLN A 63 16.40 2.72 -9.15
C GLN A 63 15.01 2.05 -9.31
N PRO A 64 14.30 1.70 -8.21
CA PRO A 64 13.01 1.01 -8.31
C PRO A 64 11.87 2.02 -8.51
N TYR A 65 11.86 2.70 -9.66
CA TYR A 65 10.86 3.73 -9.98
C TYR A 65 10.15 3.39 -11.29
N LYS A 66 8.81 3.34 -11.26
CA LYS A 66 7.99 3.51 -12.45
C LYS A 66 7.95 4.99 -12.81
N VAL A 67 7.94 5.30 -14.10
CA VAL A 67 7.89 6.68 -14.60
C VAL A 67 6.88 6.76 -15.73
N PHE A 68 6.10 7.84 -15.77
CA PHE A 68 5.21 8.16 -16.89
C PHE A 68 5.72 9.41 -17.63
N PRO A 69 6.61 9.26 -18.65
CA PRO A 69 7.40 10.37 -19.19
C PRO A 69 6.61 11.52 -19.83
N THR A 70 5.41 11.25 -20.33
CA THR A 70 4.55 12.24 -21.00
C THR A 70 3.43 12.76 -20.10
N SER A 71 3.37 12.31 -18.85
CA SER A 71 2.32 12.72 -17.91
C SER A 71 2.54 14.16 -17.44
N LYS A 72 1.43 14.84 -17.14
CA LYS A 72 1.50 16.13 -16.46
C LYS A 72 1.86 15.89 -14.99
N GLU A 73 2.86 16.59 -14.48
CA GLU A 73 3.33 16.45 -13.10
C GLU A 73 2.79 17.58 -12.21
N TYR A 74 2.42 17.23 -10.98
CA TYR A 74 2.04 18.17 -9.92
C TYR A 74 3.04 18.07 -8.77
N ASP A 75 3.81 19.12 -8.52
CA ASP A 75 4.85 19.13 -7.49
C ASP A 75 4.26 19.20 -6.08
N LEU A 76 4.56 18.20 -5.25
CA LEU A 76 4.10 18.14 -3.86
C LEU A 76 5.07 18.79 -2.87
N LYS A 77 6.34 19.01 -3.24
CA LYS A 77 7.38 19.51 -2.33
C LYS A 77 7.02 20.85 -1.65
N PRO A 78 6.40 21.84 -2.33
CA PRO A 78 6.01 23.09 -1.69
C PRO A 78 5.04 22.89 -0.52
N TYR A 79 4.23 21.84 -0.57
CA TYR A 79 3.16 21.58 0.37
C TYR A 79 3.56 20.67 1.54
N LEU A 80 4.83 20.23 1.63
CA LEU A 80 5.30 19.38 2.75
C LEU A 80 5.66 20.17 4.01
N LYS A 81 5.75 21.50 3.92
CA LYS A 81 6.20 22.36 5.04
C LYS A 81 5.11 22.61 6.08
N GLU A 82 3.86 22.54 5.67
CA GLU A 82 2.71 22.78 6.54
C GLU A 82 2.25 21.44 7.13
N MET A 83 2.20 21.36 8.45
CA MET A 83 1.59 20.24 9.17
C MET A 83 0.35 20.76 9.89
N PRO A 84 -0.87 20.47 9.40
CA PRO A 84 -2.11 21.06 9.93
C PRO A 84 -2.49 20.57 11.33
N GLY A 85 -1.64 19.77 12.00
CA GLY A 85 -1.89 19.26 13.34
C GLY A 85 -1.65 20.31 14.43
N SER A 86 -2.52 20.33 15.44
CA SER A 86 -2.25 21.08 16.68
C SER A 86 -1.04 20.48 17.42
N GLU A 87 -0.32 21.28 18.23
CA GLU A 87 0.74 20.81 19.15
C GLU A 87 0.31 19.65 20.07
N LYS A 88 -1.00 19.37 20.18
CA LYS A 88 -1.60 18.31 21.01
C LYS A 88 -1.75 16.95 20.31
N THR A 89 -1.54 16.86 18.99
CA THR A 89 -1.70 15.59 18.25
C THR A 89 -0.38 14.82 18.25
N ASN A 90 -0.19 13.95 19.23
CA ASN A 90 0.95 13.03 19.28
C ASN A 90 0.62 11.65 18.68
N LEU A 91 1.67 10.86 18.40
CA LEU A 91 1.54 9.52 17.82
C LEU A 91 0.62 8.58 18.64
N PHE A 92 0.70 8.61 19.97
CA PHE A 92 -0.12 7.75 20.82
C PHE A 92 -1.61 8.07 20.71
N ASN A 93 -1.96 9.35 20.60
CA ASN A 93 -3.32 9.79 20.37
C ASN A 93 -3.84 9.32 19.00
N ILE A 94 -3.03 9.43 17.94
CA ILE A 94 -3.38 8.96 16.59
C ILE A 94 -3.62 7.45 16.61
N LEU A 95 -2.70 6.67 17.20
CA LEU A 95 -2.84 5.22 17.33
C LEU A 95 -4.12 4.82 18.07
N ALA A 96 -4.44 5.52 19.15
CA ALA A 96 -5.63 5.23 19.96
C ALA A 96 -6.93 5.55 19.23
N LYS A 97 -6.98 6.66 18.48
CA LYS A 97 -8.18 7.15 17.79
C LYS A 97 -8.43 6.49 16.46
N ARG A 98 -7.39 6.08 15.72
CA ARG A 98 -7.52 5.54 14.36
C ARG A 98 -8.61 4.47 14.30
N ARG A 99 -9.63 4.70 13.47
CA ARG A 99 -10.72 3.75 13.15
C ARG A 99 -10.98 3.73 11.65
N SER A 100 -11.66 2.69 11.18
CA SER A 100 -12.11 2.63 9.79
C SER A 100 -13.33 3.54 9.62
N GLY A 101 -13.13 4.69 9.00
CA GLY A 101 -14.19 5.63 8.64
C GLY A 101 -14.84 5.21 7.33
N ARG A 102 -16.17 5.06 7.30
CA ARG A 102 -16.90 4.46 6.17
C ARG A 102 -18.02 5.33 5.61
N ALA A 103 -18.37 6.40 6.30
CA ALA A 103 -19.38 7.37 5.88
C ALA A 103 -18.70 8.72 5.76
N TYR A 104 -18.84 9.37 4.61
CA TYR A 104 -18.12 10.60 4.32
C TYR A 104 -19.05 11.76 4.02
N SER A 105 -18.59 12.97 4.32
CA SER A 105 -19.19 14.20 3.83
C SER A 105 -18.42 14.69 2.59
N PRO A 106 -19.08 15.37 1.64
CA PRO A 106 -18.38 16.02 0.53
C PRO A 106 -17.23 16.90 1.03
N TYR A 107 -16.00 16.56 0.64
CA TYR A 107 -14.81 17.27 1.06
C TYR A 107 -13.76 17.25 -0.05
N SER A 108 -13.25 18.43 -0.39
CA SER A 108 -12.20 18.58 -1.39
C SER A 108 -10.84 18.45 -0.75
N ILE A 109 -10.15 17.33 -1.00
CA ILE A 109 -8.82 17.09 -0.45
C ILE A 109 -7.80 18.06 -1.06
N SER A 110 -7.03 18.69 -0.19
CA SER A 110 -6.03 19.71 -0.52
C SER A 110 -4.71 19.10 -1.03
N LEU A 111 -3.89 19.93 -1.68
CA LEU A 111 -2.54 19.55 -2.09
C LEU A 111 -1.63 19.25 -0.89
N ASN A 112 -1.81 19.93 0.25
CA ASN A 112 -1.08 19.64 1.48
C ASN A 112 -1.41 18.25 2.02
N GLU A 113 -2.69 17.91 2.15
CA GLU A 113 -3.10 16.57 2.60
C GLU A 113 -2.61 15.48 1.65
N LEU A 114 -2.72 15.67 0.33
CA LEU A 114 -2.17 14.73 -0.66
C LEU A 114 -0.64 14.59 -0.54
N ALA A 115 0.08 15.71 -0.38
CA ALA A 115 1.52 15.71 -0.21
C ALA A 115 1.93 14.93 1.04
N LEU A 116 1.28 15.18 2.18
CA LEU A 116 1.54 14.50 3.44
C LEU A 116 1.20 13.01 3.36
N LEU A 117 0.03 12.66 2.82
CA LEU A 117 -0.38 11.27 2.62
C LEU A 117 0.59 10.50 1.74
N CYS A 118 1.06 11.06 0.63
CA CYS A 118 1.99 10.38 -0.27
C CYS A 118 3.41 10.31 0.31
N HIS A 119 3.96 11.46 0.73
CA HIS A 119 5.36 11.55 1.15
C HIS A 119 5.62 10.82 2.46
N TYR A 120 4.77 10.99 3.48
CA TYR A 120 5.01 10.32 4.76
C TYR A 120 4.56 8.85 4.76
N SER A 121 3.76 8.41 3.78
CA SER A 121 3.43 6.98 3.65
C SER A 121 4.45 6.18 2.86
N TYR A 122 5.03 6.74 1.79
CA TYR A 122 5.94 6.02 0.90
C TYR A 122 7.02 6.87 0.22
N GLY A 123 7.16 8.13 0.60
CA GLY A 123 8.19 9.03 0.09
C GLY A 123 9.59 8.71 0.63
N ILE A 124 10.59 9.38 0.06
CA ILE A 124 12.00 9.21 0.41
C ILE A 124 12.28 9.88 1.75
N SER A 125 12.80 9.10 2.70
CA SER A 125 13.05 9.49 4.10
C SER A 125 14.54 9.58 4.46
N GLY A 126 15.41 9.06 3.61
CA GLY A 126 16.86 9.10 3.80
C GLY A 126 17.62 8.58 2.59
N GLU A 127 18.92 8.83 2.57
CA GLU A 127 19.80 8.40 1.48
C GLU A 127 21.11 7.81 2.05
N ASP A 128 21.62 6.78 1.40
CA ASP A 128 22.92 6.19 1.69
C ASP A 128 23.71 5.99 0.38
N PHE A 129 24.88 6.61 0.29
CA PHE A 129 25.72 6.56 -0.90
C PHE A 129 26.78 5.47 -0.78
N ASN A 130 26.74 4.51 -1.71
CA ASN A 130 27.71 3.44 -1.79
C ASN A 130 28.82 3.78 -2.80
N LYS A 131 30.06 3.93 -2.31
CA LYS A 131 31.22 4.31 -3.13
C LYS A 131 31.62 3.27 -4.17
N GLU A 132 31.48 1.98 -3.87
CA GLU A 132 31.91 0.91 -4.78
C GLU A 132 31.00 0.82 -6.01
N SER A 133 29.70 0.96 -5.79
CA SER A 133 28.66 0.95 -6.83
C SER A 133 28.36 2.30 -7.45
N GLU A 134 28.87 3.39 -6.86
CA GLU A 134 28.54 4.76 -7.26
C GLU A 134 27.03 4.98 -7.34
N ALA A 135 26.30 4.39 -6.38
CA ALA A 135 24.85 4.38 -6.34
C ALA A 135 24.34 4.90 -4.99
N THR A 136 23.29 5.71 -5.04
CA THR A 136 22.57 6.19 -3.84
C THR A 136 21.35 5.31 -3.61
N LEU A 137 21.36 4.56 -2.52
CA LEU A 137 20.17 3.90 -2.01
C LEU A 137 19.28 4.95 -1.33
N ARG A 138 18.00 4.99 -1.67
CA ARG A 138 17.04 5.93 -1.07
C ARG A 138 16.05 5.16 -0.22
N PHE A 139 16.06 5.44 1.08
CA PHE A 139 15.13 4.82 2.02
C PHE A 139 13.74 5.44 1.90
N ARG A 140 12.71 4.64 2.16
CA ARG A 140 11.32 5.12 2.26
C ARG A 140 10.88 5.15 3.73
N THR A 141 9.72 5.74 4.00
CA THR A 141 9.14 5.77 5.37
C THR A 141 8.67 4.40 5.86
N VAL A 142 8.65 3.39 4.99
CA VAL A 142 8.39 1.99 5.36
C VAL A 142 9.65 1.13 5.19
N PRO A 143 9.84 0.10 6.04
CA PRO A 143 10.88 -0.88 5.81
C PRO A 143 10.52 -1.77 4.61
N SER A 144 11.53 -2.11 3.81
CA SER A 144 11.39 -3.00 2.66
C SER A 144 12.47 -4.07 2.68
N ALA A 145 12.12 -5.31 2.32
CA ALA A 145 13.07 -6.41 2.28
C ALA A 145 14.20 -6.11 1.28
N GLY A 146 15.42 -5.94 1.81
CA GLY A 146 16.59 -5.59 1.01
C GLY A 146 16.55 -4.19 0.41
N ALA A 147 15.68 -3.31 0.91
CA ALA A 147 15.46 -1.95 0.40
C ALA A 147 15.12 -1.91 -1.11
N LEU A 148 14.34 -2.87 -1.58
CA LEU A 148 14.00 -3.05 -3.01
C LEU A 148 12.73 -2.29 -3.43
N TYR A 149 11.86 -1.95 -2.48
CA TYR A 149 10.65 -1.14 -2.67
C TYR A 149 9.79 -1.57 -3.88
N PRO A 150 9.15 -2.75 -3.81
CA PRO A 150 8.33 -3.30 -4.89
C PRO A 150 7.08 -2.49 -5.20
N LEU A 151 6.59 -1.66 -4.28
CA LEU A 151 5.24 -1.10 -4.42
C LEU A 151 5.24 0.14 -5.31
N GLU A 152 4.10 0.38 -5.95
CA GLU A 152 3.75 1.69 -6.50
C GLU A 152 2.45 2.17 -5.86
N LEU A 153 2.33 3.48 -5.73
CA LEU A 153 1.19 4.14 -5.10
C LEU A 153 0.44 4.96 -6.14
N TYR A 154 -0.80 4.59 -6.40
CA TYR A 154 -1.72 5.34 -7.25
C TYR A 154 -2.82 5.95 -6.41
N VAL A 155 -3.42 7.03 -6.92
CA VAL A 155 -4.58 7.65 -6.30
C VAL A 155 -5.59 8.06 -7.36
N TYR A 156 -6.84 7.62 -7.19
CA TYR A 156 -7.98 8.22 -7.86
C TYR A 156 -8.44 9.42 -7.03
N LEU A 157 -8.44 10.62 -7.61
CA LEU A 157 -9.00 11.81 -6.99
C LEU A 157 -10.45 11.97 -7.45
N ASN A 158 -11.39 11.95 -6.51
CA ASN A 158 -12.82 12.20 -6.77
C ASN A 158 -13.16 13.67 -6.53
N THR A 159 -12.93 14.15 -5.31
CA THR A 159 -13.14 15.55 -4.93
C THR A 159 -11.82 16.11 -4.40
N SER A 160 -11.15 16.95 -5.20
CA SER A 160 -9.85 17.54 -4.87
C SER A 160 -9.71 18.92 -5.52
N VAL A 161 -8.66 19.66 -5.12
CA VAL A 161 -8.17 20.86 -5.82
C VAL A 161 -7.55 20.54 -7.19
N LEU A 162 -7.16 19.28 -7.43
CA LEU A 162 -6.69 18.81 -8.72
C LEU A 162 -7.86 18.25 -9.56
N PRO A 163 -7.70 18.16 -10.89
CA PRO A 163 -8.67 17.49 -11.75
C PRO A 163 -9.03 16.08 -11.25
N LYS A 164 -10.27 15.68 -11.49
CA LYS A 164 -10.72 14.32 -11.22
C LYS A 164 -9.99 13.33 -12.13
N GLY A 165 -9.52 12.20 -11.59
CA GLY A 165 -8.84 11.19 -12.39
C GLY A 165 -7.80 10.36 -11.64
N ILE A 166 -7.00 9.61 -12.39
CA ILE A 166 -5.97 8.70 -11.85
C ILE A 166 -4.60 9.36 -11.89
N TYR A 167 -3.89 9.26 -10.77
CA TYR A 167 -2.54 9.76 -10.58
C TYR A 167 -1.62 8.66 -10.07
N HIS A 168 -0.35 8.74 -10.43
CA HIS A 168 0.75 7.92 -9.91
C HIS A 168 1.65 8.78 -9.03
N TYR A 169 2.00 8.32 -7.83
CA TYR A 169 2.96 9.01 -6.97
C TYR A 169 4.38 8.61 -7.30
N SER A 170 5.19 9.58 -7.69
CA SER A 170 6.59 9.40 -8.09
C SER A 170 7.51 9.82 -6.93
N PRO A 171 8.03 8.88 -6.11
CA PRO A 171 8.74 9.21 -4.87
C PRO A 171 10.10 9.89 -5.10
N ASN A 172 10.77 9.60 -6.22
CA ASN A 172 12.06 10.21 -6.59
C ASN A 172 11.95 11.72 -6.85
N LYS A 173 10.84 12.18 -7.42
CA LYS A 173 10.57 13.60 -7.70
C LYS A 173 9.67 14.24 -6.63
N SER A 174 8.96 13.41 -5.86
CA SER A 174 7.88 13.78 -4.95
C SER A 174 6.76 14.55 -5.68
N VAL A 175 6.25 13.97 -6.76
CA VAL A 175 5.19 14.54 -7.60
C VAL A 175 4.05 13.56 -7.80
N LEU A 176 2.86 14.06 -8.14
CA LEU A 176 1.78 13.27 -8.73
C LEU A 176 1.84 13.38 -10.25
N GLU A 177 2.04 12.24 -10.92
CA GLU A 177 2.01 12.07 -12.36
C GLU A 177 0.56 11.79 -12.81
N PHE A 178 -0.03 12.66 -13.63
CA PHE A 178 -1.42 12.56 -14.07
C PHE A 178 -1.57 11.58 -15.24
N ILE A 179 -2.28 10.47 -15.00
CA ILE A 179 -2.33 9.34 -15.93
C ILE A 179 -3.55 9.42 -16.85
N LYS A 180 -4.74 9.63 -16.28
CA LYS A 180 -6.01 9.68 -17.02
C LYS A 180 -6.98 10.68 -16.39
N GLU A 181 -7.56 11.55 -17.22
CA GLU A 181 -8.68 12.44 -16.85
C GLU A 181 -10.00 11.74 -17.17
N GLU A 182 -10.58 11.07 -16.18
CA GLU A 182 -11.85 10.36 -16.35
C GLU A 182 -12.58 10.21 -15.01
N ASP A 183 -13.90 10.29 -15.04
CA ASP A 183 -14.73 10.02 -13.87
C ASP A 183 -14.95 8.51 -13.71
N TYR A 184 -14.04 7.86 -13.00
CA TYR A 184 -14.14 6.43 -12.67
C TYR A 184 -15.09 6.11 -11.51
N MET A 185 -15.87 7.07 -10.99
CA MET A 185 -16.59 6.83 -9.74
C MET A 185 -17.56 5.65 -9.84
N GLU A 186 -18.37 5.60 -10.89
CA GLU A 186 -19.32 4.49 -11.08
C GLU A 186 -18.59 3.16 -11.31
N TYR A 187 -17.53 3.18 -12.12
CA TYR A 187 -16.69 2.00 -12.35
C TYR A 187 -16.09 1.47 -11.03
N LEU A 188 -15.62 2.36 -10.15
CA LEU A 188 -15.08 1.97 -8.84
C LEU A 188 -16.17 1.45 -7.91
N ARG A 189 -17.39 2.00 -7.94
CA ARG A 189 -18.53 1.49 -7.15
C ARG A 189 -18.85 0.04 -7.52
N GLU A 190 -18.86 -0.26 -8.82
CA GLU A 190 -19.11 -1.62 -9.32
C GLU A 190 -17.98 -2.59 -8.95
N ASN A 191 -16.72 -2.13 -9.01
CA ASN A 191 -15.55 -3.02 -8.94
C ASN A 191 -14.87 -3.13 -7.56
N LEU A 192 -15.12 -2.19 -6.63
CA LEU A 192 -14.64 -2.28 -5.24
C LEU A 192 -15.60 -3.05 -4.33
N VAL A 193 -16.84 -3.30 -4.78
CA VAL A 193 -17.84 -4.16 -4.09
C VAL A 193 -17.95 -3.86 -2.59
N ALA A 194 -17.85 -2.58 -2.22
CA ALA A 194 -17.82 -2.13 -0.82
C ALA A 194 -19.14 -1.46 -0.39
N GLU A 195 -19.98 -1.07 -1.34
CA GLU A 195 -21.32 -0.53 -1.10
C GLU A 195 -22.27 -1.66 -0.63
N PRO A 196 -23.21 -1.39 0.30
CA PRO A 196 -23.49 -0.11 0.95
C PRO A 196 -22.65 0.14 2.22
N PHE A 197 -21.63 -0.67 2.50
CA PHE A 197 -20.88 -0.61 3.77
C PHE A 197 -19.88 0.55 3.83
N VAL A 198 -19.41 1.03 2.68
CA VAL A 198 -18.51 2.18 2.53
C VAL A 198 -19.11 3.12 1.49
N ASP A 199 -19.29 4.39 1.88
CA ASP A 199 -19.79 5.45 1.02
C ASP A 199 -18.72 5.86 0.00
N LEU A 200 -18.70 5.20 -1.15
CA LEU A 200 -17.72 5.52 -2.18
C LEU A 200 -18.04 6.84 -2.87
N GLN A 201 -19.33 7.23 -2.94
CA GLN A 201 -19.78 8.41 -3.64
C GLN A 201 -19.18 9.70 -3.09
N HIS A 202 -19.11 9.81 -1.76
CA HIS A 202 -18.65 11.03 -1.08
C HIS A 202 -17.20 10.97 -0.61
N CYS A 203 -16.45 9.92 -0.97
CA CYS A 203 -15.02 9.88 -0.68
C CYS A 203 -14.27 10.99 -1.43
N SER A 204 -13.17 11.47 -0.86
CA SER A 204 -12.33 12.48 -1.50
C SER A 204 -11.37 11.83 -2.50
N CYS A 205 -10.79 10.67 -2.14
CA CYS A 205 -9.90 9.91 -2.99
C CYS A 205 -9.85 8.41 -2.62
N VAL A 206 -9.31 7.62 -3.55
CA VAL A 206 -9.04 6.19 -3.35
C VAL A 206 -7.58 5.91 -3.70
N PHE A 207 -6.81 5.42 -2.74
CA PHE A 207 -5.43 4.96 -2.97
C PHE A 207 -5.43 3.50 -3.40
N PHE A 208 -4.59 3.18 -4.38
CA PHE A 208 -4.31 1.82 -4.83
C PHE A 208 -2.83 1.55 -4.63
N ILE A 209 -2.53 0.47 -3.92
CA ILE A 209 -1.17 -0.02 -3.72
C ILE A 209 -1.01 -1.20 -4.66
N THR A 210 -0.10 -1.07 -5.62
CA THR A 210 0.28 -2.19 -6.51
C THR A 210 1.66 -2.71 -6.12
N SER A 211 2.05 -3.87 -6.63
CA SER A 211 3.40 -4.39 -6.46
C SER A 211 4.01 -4.90 -7.75
N PHE A 212 5.24 -4.48 -8.05
CA PHE A 212 6.12 -5.10 -9.03
C PHE A 212 6.82 -6.31 -8.42
N PHE A 213 6.31 -7.50 -8.71
CA PHE A 213 6.83 -8.73 -8.11
C PHE A 213 8.32 -8.95 -8.39
N GLU A 214 8.74 -8.72 -9.64
CA GLU A 214 10.10 -8.99 -10.09
C GLU A 214 11.17 -8.28 -9.25
N ARG A 215 10.87 -7.07 -8.76
CA ARG A 215 11.79 -6.26 -7.94
C ARG A 215 12.25 -6.99 -6.69
N VAL A 216 11.41 -7.83 -6.10
CA VAL A 216 11.71 -8.57 -4.87
C VAL A 216 11.99 -10.05 -5.15
N LEU A 217 11.25 -10.66 -6.10
CA LEU A 217 11.43 -12.07 -6.45
C LEU A 217 12.85 -12.36 -6.97
N ILE A 218 13.48 -11.41 -7.67
CA ILE A 218 14.86 -11.56 -8.15
C ILE A 218 15.88 -11.84 -7.03
N LYS A 219 15.63 -11.33 -5.81
CA LYS A 219 16.52 -11.52 -4.65
C LYS A 219 16.03 -12.64 -3.72
N TYR A 220 14.72 -12.76 -3.59
CA TYR A 220 14.10 -13.58 -2.55
C TYR A 220 13.29 -14.78 -3.06
N GLY A 221 13.19 -14.98 -4.38
CA GLY A 221 12.33 -16.00 -4.99
C GLY A 221 10.89 -15.88 -4.50
N ASP A 222 10.14 -16.99 -4.48
CA ASP A 222 8.73 -17.02 -4.07
C ASP A 222 8.46 -16.44 -2.66
N ARG A 223 9.46 -16.49 -1.78
CA ARG A 223 9.36 -15.86 -0.44
C ARG A 223 9.20 -14.35 -0.54
N GLY A 224 9.64 -13.74 -1.63
CA GLY A 224 9.46 -12.33 -1.94
C GLY A 224 7.99 -11.90 -1.92
N TYR A 225 7.05 -12.76 -2.31
CA TYR A 225 5.62 -12.48 -2.22
C TYR A 225 5.18 -12.21 -0.77
N ARG A 226 5.74 -12.95 0.21
CA ARG A 226 5.48 -12.69 1.63
C ARG A 226 6.02 -11.33 2.08
N PHE A 227 7.17 -10.90 1.56
CA PHE A 227 7.74 -9.59 1.89
C PHE A 227 6.92 -8.45 1.28
N ILE A 228 6.41 -8.62 0.07
CA ILE A 228 5.48 -7.68 -0.57
C ILE A 228 4.25 -7.46 0.32
N LEU A 229 3.58 -8.53 0.75
CA LEU A 229 2.39 -8.42 1.61
C LEU A 229 2.67 -7.72 2.94
N GLN A 230 3.86 -7.92 3.52
CA GLN A 230 4.27 -7.20 4.74
C GLN A 230 4.44 -5.71 4.48
N GLU A 231 5.11 -5.34 3.39
CA GLU A 231 5.32 -3.94 3.01
C GLU A 231 4.00 -3.23 2.68
N VAL A 232 3.08 -3.92 1.99
CA VAL A 232 1.72 -3.44 1.74
C VAL A 232 1.03 -3.09 3.06
N GLY A 233 1.15 -3.94 4.08
CA GLY A 233 0.62 -3.67 5.42
C GLY A 233 1.25 -2.43 6.09
N PHE A 234 2.57 -2.26 5.98
CA PHE A 234 3.26 -1.09 6.53
C PHE A 234 2.80 0.20 5.86
N LEU A 235 2.75 0.22 4.54
CA LEU A 235 2.29 1.36 3.74
C LEU A 235 0.82 1.71 4.05
N THR A 236 -0.04 0.69 4.06
CA THR A 236 -1.47 0.83 4.38
C THR A 236 -1.70 1.44 5.75
N GLN A 237 -0.92 0.99 6.75
CA GLN A 237 -1.01 1.51 8.10
C GLN A 237 -0.51 2.96 8.16
N ASN A 238 0.59 3.31 7.49
CA ASN A 238 1.04 4.70 7.42
C ASN A 238 -0.02 5.62 6.82
N ILE A 239 -0.66 5.23 5.71
CA ILE A 239 -1.76 6.00 5.11
C ILE A 239 -2.92 6.17 6.11
N SER A 240 -3.30 5.11 6.82
CA SER A 240 -4.40 5.16 7.78
C SER A 240 -4.10 6.08 8.98
N LEU A 241 -2.84 6.09 9.46
CA LEU A 241 -2.41 6.97 10.55
C LEU A 241 -2.28 8.43 10.11
N LEU A 242 -1.82 8.67 8.88
CA LEU A 242 -1.77 10.00 8.29
C LEU A 242 -3.17 10.55 8.04
N ALA A 243 -4.10 9.73 7.57
CA ALA A 243 -5.51 10.13 7.45
C ALA A 243 -6.08 10.56 8.81
N GLU A 244 -5.84 9.78 9.87
CA GLU A 244 -6.27 10.14 11.22
C GLU A 244 -5.59 11.44 11.71
N PHE A 245 -4.30 11.64 11.44
CA PHE A 245 -3.58 12.88 11.75
C PHE A 245 -4.19 14.11 11.06
N LEU A 246 -4.66 13.94 9.83
CA LEU A 246 -5.33 14.96 9.02
C LEU A 246 -6.83 15.09 9.32
N GLU A 247 -7.33 14.38 10.33
CA GLU A 247 -8.75 14.32 10.68
C GLU A 247 -9.65 13.86 9.52
N LEU A 248 -9.12 12.96 8.70
CA LEU A 248 -9.82 12.26 7.62
C LEU A 248 -10.18 10.83 8.06
N GLY A 249 -11.26 10.31 7.52
CA GLY A 249 -11.60 8.90 7.57
C GLY A 249 -10.81 8.11 6.54
N SER A 250 -10.36 6.91 6.92
CA SER A 250 -9.81 5.93 5.98
C SER A 250 -10.50 4.58 6.13
N CYS A 251 -10.70 3.85 5.03
CA CYS A 251 -11.16 2.47 5.05
C CYS A 251 -10.37 1.63 4.06
N VAL A 252 -9.65 0.64 4.57
CA VAL A 252 -8.98 -0.39 3.77
C VAL A 252 -10.02 -1.38 3.27
N LEU A 253 -9.99 -1.69 1.97
CA LEU A 253 -10.89 -2.64 1.33
C LEU A 253 -10.14 -3.93 1.00
N GLY A 254 -10.76 -5.07 1.33
CA GLY A 254 -10.29 -6.40 0.92
C GLY A 254 -11.10 -6.98 -0.24
N SER A 255 -12.16 -6.31 -0.66
CA SER A 255 -13.01 -6.68 -1.80
C SER A 255 -12.69 -5.76 -2.97
N TYR A 256 -12.26 -6.34 -4.09
CA TYR A 256 -12.17 -5.66 -5.38
C TYR A 256 -11.99 -6.71 -6.47
N VAL A 257 -12.35 -6.38 -7.70
CA VAL A 257 -12.06 -7.20 -8.89
C VAL A 257 -10.67 -6.81 -9.42
N ASP A 258 -9.64 -7.57 -9.05
CA ASP A 258 -8.22 -7.24 -9.30
C ASP A 258 -7.95 -6.82 -10.75
N ASP A 259 -8.38 -7.63 -11.73
CA ASP A 259 -8.14 -7.38 -13.16
C ASP A 259 -8.75 -6.06 -13.65
N ASN A 260 -9.94 -5.72 -13.16
CA ASN A 260 -10.65 -4.49 -13.52
C ASN A 260 -9.95 -3.26 -12.91
N ILE A 261 -9.47 -3.37 -11.67
CA ILE A 261 -8.66 -2.31 -11.06
C ILE A 261 -7.31 -2.16 -11.78
N ASN A 262 -6.65 -3.26 -12.12
CA ASN A 262 -5.38 -3.23 -12.86
C ASN A 262 -5.52 -2.50 -14.20
N GLN A 263 -6.63 -2.71 -14.91
CA GLN A 263 -6.92 -2.06 -16.20
C GLN A 263 -6.91 -0.52 -16.09
N ILE A 264 -7.56 0.05 -15.07
CA ILE A 264 -7.62 1.51 -14.93
C ILE A 264 -6.26 2.10 -14.52
N LEU A 265 -5.48 1.37 -13.71
CA LEU A 265 -4.14 1.76 -13.27
C LEU A 265 -3.04 1.58 -14.33
N SER A 266 -3.38 0.97 -15.47
CA SER A 266 -2.39 0.58 -16.51
C SER A 266 -1.30 -0.35 -15.93
N ALA A 267 -1.74 -1.28 -15.08
CA ALA A 267 -0.96 -2.41 -14.59
C ALA A 267 -1.32 -3.66 -15.41
N ASP A 268 -0.37 -4.57 -15.60
CA ASP A 268 -0.55 -5.75 -16.46
C ASP A 268 -1.29 -6.92 -15.78
N GLY A 269 -1.55 -6.83 -14.47
CA GLY A 269 -2.22 -7.85 -13.66
C GLY A 269 -1.39 -9.11 -13.39
N THR A 270 -0.17 -9.19 -13.91
CA THR A 270 0.71 -10.36 -13.78
C THR A 270 1.99 -10.02 -13.03
N PHE A 271 2.78 -9.07 -13.55
CA PHE A 271 4.03 -8.60 -12.94
C PHE A 271 3.82 -7.37 -12.07
N GLU A 272 2.85 -6.52 -12.43
CA GLU A 272 2.31 -5.45 -11.59
C GLU A 272 0.82 -5.70 -11.36
N THR A 273 0.42 -5.84 -10.09
CA THR A 273 -0.99 -5.99 -9.73
C THR A 273 -1.31 -5.21 -8.46
N VAL A 274 -2.56 -4.77 -8.33
CA VAL A 274 -3.12 -4.25 -7.09
C VAL A 274 -3.00 -5.29 -5.96
N GLN A 275 -2.60 -4.82 -4.79
CA GLN A 275 -2.44 -5.59 -3.56
C GLN A 275 -3.33 -5.08 -2.43
N ASN A 276 -3.69 -3.79 -2.46
CA ASN A 276 -4.56 -3.18 -1.47
C ASN A 276 -5.20 -1.89 -2.00
N VAL A 277 -6.37 -1.58 -1.46
CA VAL A 277 -7.15 -0.38 -1.78
C VAL A 277 -7.57 0.32 -0.50
N ILE A 278 -7.44 1.64 -0.46
CA ILE A 278 -7.80 2.46 0.71
C ILE A 278 -8.62 3.64 0.25
N VAL A 279 -9.86 3.72 0.75
CA VAL A 279 -10.75 4.85 0.54
C VAL A 279 -10.46 5.91 1.61
N ILE A 280 -10.39 7.18 1.21
CA ILE A 280 -10.20 8.32 2.12
C ILE A 280 -11.26 9.37 1.85
N GLY A 281 -11.84 9.91 2.92
CA GLY A 281 -12.79 11.03 2.86
C GLY A 281 -12.97 11.67 4.21
N LYS A 282 -13.57 12.86 4.28
CA LYS A 282 -13.88 13.48 5.58
C LYS A 282 -15.01 12.70 6.24
N ASN A 283 -14.78 12.19 7.45
CA ASN A 283 -15.81 11.45 8.19
C ASN A 283 -17.05 12.35 8.36
N LYS A 284 -18.23 11.80 8.08
CA LYS A 284 -19.49 12.47 8.40
C LYS A 284 -19.59 12.62 9.91
N GLU A 285 -19.81 13.83 10.41
CA GLU A 285 -20.07 14.04 11.82
C GLU A 285 -21.33 13.29 12.23
N VAL A 286 -21.23 12.50 13.30
CA VAL A 286 -22.40 11.92 13.94
C VAL A 286 -23.04 13.07 14.71
N GLN A 287 -24.18 13.57 14.24
CA GLN A 287 -25.04 14.38 15.10
C GLN A 287 -25.51 13.48 16.23
N ASP A 288 -24.99 13.72 17.44
CA ASP A 288 -25.55 13.15 18.66
C ASP A 288 -26.93 13.78 18.90
N ASP A 289 -27.96 13.25 18.21
CA ASP A 289 -29.37 13.63 18.42
C ASP A 289 -29.93 13.09 19.76
N ASN A 290 -29.11 12.91 20.80
CA ASN A 290 -29.54 12.40 22.10
C ASN A 290 -28.82 13.03 23.31
N VAL A 291 -28.72 14.36 23.34
CA VAL A 291 -28.60 15.10 24.61
C VAL A 291 -29.66 16.21 24.66
N THR A 292 -30.93 15.84 24.58
CA THR A 292 -32.03 16.59 25.20
C THR A 292 -33.30 15.75 25.21
N SER A 293 -33.62 15.13 26.35
CA SER A 293 -34.99 15.00 26.92
C SER A 293 -35.14 13.82 27.89
N LYS A 294 -34.81 14.06 29.16
CA LYS A 294 -35.72 14.00 30.34
C LYS A 294 -34.92 13.89 31.63
#